data_AF-A0A7W8CVV0-F1
#
_entry.id   AF-A0A7W8CVV0-F1
#
_cell.length_a   1.000
_cell.length_b   1.000
_cell.length_c   1.000
_cell.angle_alpha   90.00
_cell.angle_beta   90.00
_cell.angle_gamma   90.00
#
_symmetry.space_group_name_H-M   'P 1'
#
loop_
_entity.id
_entity.type
_entity.pdbx_description
1 polymer ?
#
loop_
_entity_poly.entity_id
_entity_poly.type
_entity_poly.pdbx_seq_one_letter_code
_entity_poly.pdbx_strand_id
1 'polypeptide(L)'
;MSEAEKAHAWARQAHAGQVDRAGVPYIKHAEAVAEAMNTDQEKVAAYLHDVLEDTDTTVEDLKQAGFSAEVIETVRILTRQDESYETYIQRVAEHPLAARIKRADLIHNMDLSRLPEVRPNDRTRTEKYRRALRQLERKHMNKELWFKKAKEKGFDGLEIYQSFLKGKEMTWYEHAMDSYTIKQSTDYSIRALIDGHIANLAAEKIDDQDADAVLDALKEQAQTVTDPDEGVIRKPLPVKQTPRHLIWKKAPSALIKQTLDDLQTKLETYDPRIVQVSYLGYSETEAGRSIVNSYGIDLSDQEEAQFLQAGIAVQEGDQVKTGDLLKIVPDLSAFDTDAFVQELADKALFRLQGQSPKSGRFPVIFEREAMTQLFAAFTGLFSGDLIYKGISPIAGKQGETIFSDQITIIDDPQEQAALSQADFDDEGCPTQKTVLVKDGVFTNMLLDSKSAKRIGAESTGNGFKAGAAISVQPMNCQIVPGTDSLEELCAKMHDGIVVTRLQGLHAGLDFVSGNFSLQCSGYLVKDGKKAQAAELMTVAGNFLDLMKRVKAVGNDLKWEYHQIIAPSIWFEECAVSGEGE
;
A
#
# COMPACT_ATOMS: atom_id res chain seq x y z
N MET A 1 -50.78 -26.53 -2.25
CA MET A 1 -49.68 -26.04 -3.09
C MET A 1 -48.74 -25.30 -2.17
N SER A 2 -47.49 -25.73 -2.04
CA SER A 2 -46.46 -24.98 -1.30
C SER A 2 -46.19 -23.65 -1.99
N GLU A 3 -45.58 -22.69 -1.29
CA GLU A 3 -45.21 -21.41 -1.90
C GLU A 3 -44.19 -21.61 -3.04
N ALA A 4 -43.31 -22.61 -2.92
CA ALA A 4 -42.37 -22.99 -3.98
C ALA A 4 -43.05 -23.58 -5.21
N GLU A 5 -44.05 -24.44 -5.04
CA GLU A 5 -44.86 -24.97 -6.16
C GLU A 5 -45.61 -23.85 -6.88
N LYS A 6 -46.11 -22.86 -6.13
CA LYS A 6 -46.77 -21.67 -6.68
C LYS A 6 -45.79 -20.80 -7.47
N ALA A 7 -44.60 -20.57 -6.94
CA ALA A 7 -43.53 -19.82 -7.61
C ALA A 7 -43.07 -20.50 -8.90
N HIS A 8 -42.90 -21.83 -8.88
CA HIS A 8 -42.57 -22.61 -10.08
C HIS A 8 -43.66 -22.52 -11.15
N ALA A 9 -44.93 -22.67 -10.77
CA ALA A 9 -46.05 -22.52 -11.69
C ALA A 9 -46.12 -21.12 -12.30
N TRP A 10 -45.88 -20.08 -11.49
CA TRP A 10 -45.81 -18.70 -11.96
C TRP A 10 -44.68 -18.50 -12.97
N ALA A 11 -43.45 -18.88 -12.61
CA ALA A 11 -42.28 -18.77 -13.48
C ALA A 11 -42.48 -19.52 -14.81
N ARG A 12 -43.10 -20.71 -14.77
CA ARG A 12 -43.42 -21.49 -15.96
C ARG A 12 -44.41 -20.79 -16.89
N GLN A 13 -45.39 -20.08 -16.31
CA GLN A 13 -46.35 -19.30 -17.08
C GLN A 13 -45.71 -18.02 -17.63
N ALA A 14 -44.94 -17.29 -16.81
CA ALA A 14 -44.30 -16.04 -17.19
C ALA A 14 -43.29 -16.24 -18.34
N HIS A 15 -42.49 -17.31 -18.27
CA HIS A 15 -41.51 -17.65 -19.32
C HIS A 15 -42.08 -18.57 -20.42
N ALA A 16 -43.40 -18.67 -20.55
CA ALA A 16 -44.02 -19.56 -21.54
C ALA A 16 -43.64 -19.13 -22.97
N GLY A 17 -43.03 -20.06 -23.73
CA GLY A 17 -42.56 -19.80 -25.09
C GLY A 17 -41.16 -19.18 -25.18
N GLN A 18 -40.54 -18.81 -24.06
CA GLN A 18 -39.16 -18.36 -24.01
C GLN A 18 -38.20 -19.56 -24.04
N VAL A 19 -37.11 -19.42 -24.80
CA VAL A 19 -36.03 -20.39 -24.88
C VAL A 19 -34.70 -19.74 -24.51
N ASP A 20 -33.81 -20.52 -23.90
CA ASP A 20 -32.43 -20.12 -23.65
C ASP A 20 -31.59 -20.15 -24.95
N ARG A 21 -30.31 -19.80 -24.84
CA ARG A 21 -29.40 -19.78 -26.00
C ARG A 21 -29.06 -21.16 -26.57
N ALA A 22 -29.36 -22.23 -25.85
CA ALA A 22 -29.24 -23.60 -26.33
C ALA A 22 -30.55 -24.08 -27.02
N GLY A 23 -31.58 -23.24 -27.06
CA GLY A 23 -32.90 -23.60 -27.60
C GLY A 23 -33.75 -24.42 -26.64
N VAL A 24 -33.37 -24.50 -25.35
CA VAL A 24 -34.09 -25.22 -24.30
C VAL A 24 -35.11 -24.26 -23.65
N PRO A 25 -36.31 -24.71 -23.27
CA PRO A 25 -37.28 -23.86 -22.57
C PRO A 25 -36.68 -23.15 -21.35
N TYR A 26 -36.85 -21.82 -21.24
CA TYR A 26 -36.17 -21.00 -20.23
C TYR A 26 -36.49 -21.44 -18.80
N ILE A 27 -37.68 -22.00 -18.55
CA ILE A 27 -38.06 -22.56 -17.24
C ILE A 27 -37.04 -23.59 -16.70
N LYS A 28 -36.31 -24.30 -17.58
CA LYS A 28 -35.25 -25.24 -17.17
C LYS A 28 -34.07 -24.54 -16.50
N HIS A 29 -33.81 -23.29 -16.87
CA HIS A 29 -32.81 -22.47 -16.20
C HIS A 29 -33.24 -22.13 -14.77
N ALA A 30 -34.46 -21.59 -14.60
CA ALA A 30 -35.00 -21.28 -13.28
C ALA A 30 -35.08 -22.53 -12.38
N GLU A 31 -35.42 -23.69 -12.95
CA GLU A 31 -35.38 -24.98 -12.24
C GLU A 31 -33.96 -25.33 -11.76
N ALA A 32 -32.95 -25.21 -12.60
CA ALA A 32 -31.57 -25.51 -12.20
C ALA A 32 -31.01 -24.54 -11.16
N VAL A 33 -31.39 -23.25 -11.22
CA VAL A 33 -31.02 -22.26 -10.19
C VAL A 33 -31.71 -22.60 -8.86
N ALA A 34 -32.98 -23.00 -8.89
CA ALA A 34 -33.72 -23.44 -7.71
C ALA A 34 -33.22 -24.77 -7.12
N GLU A 35 -32.75 -25.71 -7.96
CA GLU A 35 -32.14 -26.97 -7.49
C GLU A 35 -30.87 -26.75 -6.66
N ALA A 36 -30.15 -25.65 -6.90
CA ALA A 36 -28.97 -25.26 -6.13
C ALA A 36 -29.32 -24.68 -4.73
N MET A 37 -30.59 -24.46 -4.42
CA MET A 37 -31.06 -23.85 -3.17
C MET A 37 -31.48 -24.89 -2.14
N ASN A 38 -31.31 -24.57 -0.85
CA ASN A 38 -31.47 -25.52 0.25
C ASN A 38 -32.82 -25.40 0.96
N THR A 39 -33.42 -24.20 0.99
CA THR A 39 -34.70 -23.94 1.68
C THR A 39 -35.83 -23.65 0.70
N ASP A 40 -37.08 -23.87 1.12
CA ASP A 40 -38.26 -23.57 0.29
C ASP A 40 -38.35 -22.08 -0.04
N GLN A 41 -37.99 -21.20 0.89
CA GLN A 41 -37.98 -19.74 0.68
C GLN A 41 -36.91 -19.33 -0.34
N GLU A 42 -35.73 -19.95 -0.30
CA GLU A 42 -34.69 -19.75 -1.32
C GLU A 42 -35.15 -20.20 -2.70
N LYS A 43 -35.81 -21.36 -2.77
CA LYS A 43 -36.37 -21.90 -4.02
C LYS A 43 -37.44 -21.00 -4.61
N VAL A 44 -38.30 -20.41 -3.79
CA VAL A 44 -39.31 -19.43 -4.25
C VAL A 44 -38.62 -18.26 -4.95
N ALA A 45 -37.65 -17.61 -4.31
CA ALA A 45 -36.92 -16.50 -4.91
C ALA A 45 -36.11 -16.91 -6.15
N ALA A 46 -35.51 -18.11 -6.14
CA ALA A 46 -34.79 -18.66 -7.28
C ALA A 46 -35.69 -18.95 -8.49
N TYR A 47 -36.90 -19.46 -8.30
CA TYR A 47 -37.85 -19.63 -9.42
C TYR A 47 -38.24 -18.28 -10.05
N LEU A 48 -38.28 -17.22 -9.25
CA LEU A 48 -38.73 -15.90 -9.68
C LEU A 48 -37.60 -14.95 -10.09
N HIS A 49 -36.33 -15.36 -10.03
CA HIS A 49 -35.19 -14.43 -10.07
C HIS A 49 -35.12 -13.53 -11.32
N ASP A 50 -35.57 -14.02 -12.48
CA ASP A 50 -35.54 -13.30 -13.76
C ASP A 50 -36.92 -12.80 -14.23
N VAL A 51 -38.01 -13.09 -13.50
CA VAL A 51 -39.36 -12.80 -14.02
C VAL A 51 -39.59 -11.30 -14.25
N LEU A 52 -38.95 -10.44 -13.47
CA LEU A 52 -39.03 -8.99 -13.65
C LEU A 52 -38.09 -8.47 -14.75
N GLU A 53 -37.04 -9.21 -15.12
CA GLU A 53 -36.05 -8.78 -16.13
C GLU A 53 -36.44 -9.26 -17.53
N ASP A 54 -36.98 -10.49 -17.64
CA ASP A 54 -37.17 -11.19 -18.92
C ASP A 54 -38.65 -11.40 -19.31
N THR A 55 -39.60 -10.93 -18.50
CA THR A 55 -41.04 -11.07 -18.77
C THR A 55 -41.80 -9.78 -18.48
N ASP A 56 -43.10 -9.73 -18.80
CA ASP A 56 -43.97 -8.58 -18.48
C ASP A 56 -44.44 -8.54 -17.01
N THR A 57 -43.90 -9.41 -16.15
CA THR A 57 -44.28 -9.49 -14.73
C THR A 57 -43.85 -8.22 -13.98
N THR A 58 -44.75 -7.64 -13.19
CA THR A 58 -44.45 -6.49 -12.33
C THR A 58 -44.34 -6.88 -10.84
N VAL A 59 -43.76 -5.98 -10.03
CA VAL A 59 -43.70 -6.13 -8.57
C VAL A 59 -45.12 -6.24 -7.97
N GLU A 60 -46.06 -5.48 -8.52
CA GLU A 60 -47.47 -5.48 -8.12
C GLU A 60 -48.14 -6.83 -8.42
N ASP A 61 -47.81 -7.48 -9.53
CA ASP A 61 -48.31 -8.82 -9.84
C ASP A 61 -47.83 -9.86 -8.82
N LEU A 62 -46.55 -9.79 -8.42
CA LEU A 62 -46.00 -10.67 -7.38
C LEU A 62 -46.65 -10.44 -6.01
N LYS A 63 -46.96 -9.18 -5.65
CA LYS A 63 -47.73 -8.84 -4.43
C LYS A 63 -49.14 -9.40 -4.49
N GLN A 64 -49.85 -9.24 -5.61
CA GLN A 64 -51.20 -9.78 -5.80
C GLN A 64 -51.22 -11.30 -5.81
N ALA A 65 -50.17 -11.92 -6.34
CA ALA A 65 -49.92 -13.35 -6.25
C ALA A 65 -49.57 -13.79 -4.82
N GLY A 66 -49.44 -12.89 -3.84
CA GLY A 66 -49.29 -13.24 -2.43
C GLY A 66 -47.93 -13.83 -2.06
N PHE A 67 -46.86 -13.51 -2.80
CA PHE A 67 -45.50 -13.83 -2.39
C PHE A 67 -45.05 -12.90 -1.25
N SER A 68 -44.21 -13.40 -0.34
CA SER A 68 -43.73 -12.61 0.79
C SER A 68 -42.93 -11.36 0.38
N ALA A 69 -42.95 -10.33 1.22
CA ALA A 69 -42.20 -9.09 0.98
C ALA A 69 -40.68 -9.33 0.83
N GLU A 70 -40.14 -10.29 1.59
CA GLU A 70 -38.73 -10.66 1.55
C GLU A 70 -38.34 -11.31 0.21
N VAL A 71 -39.19 -12.18 -0.33
CA VAL A 71 -39.01 -12.77 -1.68
C VAL A 71 -39.04 -11.67 -2.73
N ILE A 72 -40.04 -10.79 -2.68
CA ILE A 72 -40.21 -9.71 -3.66
C ILE A 72 -38.99 -8.78 -3.66
N GLU A 73 -38.50 -8.41 -2.48
CA GLU A 73 -37.30 -7.56 -2.39
C GLU A 73 -36.06 -8.26 -2.92
N THR A 74 -35.89 -9.56 -2.64
CA THR A 74 -34.80 -10.37 -3.21
C THR A 74 -34.85 -10.39 -4.74
N VAL A 75 -36.03 -10.60 -5.33
CA VAL A 75 -36.20 -10.61 -6.79
C VAL A 75 -35.90 -9.23 -7.38
N ARG A 76 -36.35 -8.14 -6.74
CA ARG A 76 -36.01 -6.77 -7.15
C ARG A 76 -34.51 -6.50 -7.11
N ILE A 77 -33.80 -7.01 -6.10
CA ILE A 77 -32.35 -6.88 -6.02
C ILE A 77 -31.68 -7.63 -7.16
N LEU A 78 -32.19 -8.82 -7.53
CA LEU A 78 -31.69 -9.62 -8.64
C LEU A 78 -31.99 -9.01 -10.01
N THR A 79 -32.95 -8.10 -10.13
CA THR A 79 -33.25 -7.38 -11.38
C THR A 79 -32.29 -6.21 -11.58
N ARG A 80 -31.61 -6.16 -12.73
CA ARG A 80 -30.71 -5.04 -13.06
C ARG A 80 -31.50 -3.77 -13.38
N GLN A 81 -31.08 -2.62 -12.83
CA GLN A 81 -31.67 -1.31 -13.10
C GLN A 81 -30.87 -0.54 -14.17
N ASP A 82 -31.13 0.77 -14.34
CA ASP A 82 -30.32 1.67 -15.17
C ASP A 82 -28.96 1.96 -14.49
N GLU A 83 -28.13 0.92 -14.40
CA GLU A 83 -26.85 0.92 -13.71
C GLU A 83 -25.80 0.09 -14.47
N SER A 84 -24.52 0.32 -14.16
CA SER A 84 -23.44 -0.50 -14.72
C SER A 84 -23.52 -1.94 -14.23
N TYR A 85 -23.04 -2.90 -15.01
CA TYR A 85 -23.04 -4.31 -14.58
C TYR A 85 -22.19 -4.54 -13.32
N GLU A 86 -21.14 -3.76 -13.12
CA GLU A 86 -20.29 -3.85 -11.92
C GLU A 86 -21.02 -3.32 -10.68
N THR A 87 -21.72 -2.19 -10.80
CA THR A 87 -22.58 -1.62 -9.74
C THR A 87 -23.71 -2.58 -9.36
N TYR A 88 -24.34 -3.20 -10.35
CA TYR A 88 -25.37 -4.23 -10.14
C TYR A 88 -24.84 -5.42 -9.34
N ILE A 89 -23.67 -5.98 -9.70
CA ILE A 89 -23.09 -7.12 -8.98
C ILE A 89 -22.69 -6.74 -7.55
N GLN A 90 -22.18 -5.53 -7.33
CA GLN A 90 -21.89 -5.02 -5.99
C GLN A 90 -23.17 -4.93 -5.14
N ARG A 91 -24.24 -4.35 -5.69
CA ARG A 91 -25.54 -4.26 -5.01
C ARG A 91 -26.12 -5.64 -4.68
N VAL A 92 -25.98 -6.62 -5.58
CA VAL A 92 -26.41 -8.00 -5.34
C VAL A 92 -25.55 -8.68 -4.26
N ALA A 93 -24.26 -8.39 -4.18
CA ALA A 93 -23.34 -8.95 -3.20
C ALA A 93 -23.70 -8.57 -1.75
N GLU A 94 -24.28 -7.39 -1.53
CA GLU A 94 -24.72 -6.91 -0.21
C GLU A 94 -25.91 -7.69 0.36
N HIS A 95 -26.66 -8.44 -0.47
CA HIS A 95 -27.83 -9.19 -0.02
C HIS A 95 -27.58 -10.71 -0.05
N PRO A 96 -27.43 -11.40 1.11
CA PRO A 96 -26.95 -12.78 1.17
C PRO A 96 -27.75 -13.79 0.33
N LEU A 97 -29.08 -13.66 0.29
CA LEU A 97 -29.93 -14.53 -0.52
C LEU A 97 -29.79 -14.24 -2.03
N ALA A 98 -29.71 -12.96 -2.42
CA ALA A 98 -29.60 -12.57 -3.82
C ALA A 98 -28.22 -12.94 -4.36
N ALA A 99 -27.15 -12.73 -3.58
CA ALA A 99 -25.81 -13.18 -3.91
C ALA A 99 -25.77 -14.70 -4.17
N ARG A 100 -26.38 -15.52 -3.30
CA ARG A 100 -26.45 -16.98 -3.48
C ARG A 100 -27.15 -17.38 -4.78
N ILE A 101 -28.33 -16.79 -5.04
CA ILE A 101 -29.10 -17.07 -6.26
C ILE A 101 -28.30 -16.61 -7.50
N LYS A 102 -27.69 -15.42 -7.46
CA LYS A 102 -26.92 -14.90 -8.58
C LYS A 102 -25.66 -15.72 -8.87
N ARG A 103 -25.02 -16.30 -7.85
CA ARG A 103 -23.93 -17.26 -8.07
C ARG A 103 -24.42 -18.51 -8.80
N ALA A 104 -25.54 -19.09 -8.36
CA ALA A 104 -26.13 -20.27 -9.01
C ALA A 104 -26.53 -19.97 -10.46
N ASP A 105 -27.14 -18.81 -10.71
CA ASP A 105 -27.43 -18.28 -12.04
C ASP A 105 -26.15 -18.20 -12.91
N LEU A 106 -25.13 -17.47 -12.45
CA LEU A 106 -23.88 -17.32 -13.21
C LEU A 106 -23.18 -18.65 -13.47
N ILE A 107 -23.17 -19.57 -12.50
CA ILE A 107 -22.60 -20.92 -12.67
C ILE A 107 -23.34 -21.67 -13.79
N HIS A 108 -24.66 -21.66 -13.75
CA HIS A 108 -25.48 -22.31 -14.76
C HIS A 108 -25.31 -21.68 -16.15
N ASN A 109 -25.15 -20.35 -16.21
CA ASN A 109 -24.92 -19.58 -17.43
C ASN A 109 -23.50 -19.72 -18.00
N MET A 110 -22.53 -20.16 -17.19
CA MET A 110 -21.15 -20.43 -17.63
C MET A 110 -20.93 -21.85 -18.14
N ASP A 111 -21.91 -22.75 -18.02
CA ASP A 111 -21.81 -24.10 -18.55
C ASP A 111 -21.93 -24.12 -20.08
N LEU A 112 -20.78 -23.93 -20.73
CA LEU A 112 -20.67 -23.92 -22.19
C LEU A 112 -20.94 -25.29 -22.83
N SER A 113 -20.95 -26.39 -22.06
CA SER A 113 -21.24 -27.74 -22.59
C SER A 113 -22.68 -27.87 -23.10
N ARG A 114 -23.55 -26.94 -22.71
CA ARG A 114 -24.96 -26.88 -23.09
C ARG A 114 -25.19 -26.21 -24.44
N LEU A 115 -24.19 -25.50 -24.99
CA LEU A 115 -24.36 -24.81 -26.26
C LEU A 115 -24.08 -25.77 -27.44
N PRO A 116 -24.90 -25.75 -28.51
CA PRO A 116 -24.66 -26.57 -29.70
C PRO A 116 -23.39 -26.17 -30.46
N GLU A 117 -22.95 -24.90 -30.31
CA GLU A 117 -21.70 -24.37 -30.87
C GLU A 117 -21.18 -23.25 -29.95
N VAL A 118 -19.88 -23.25 -29.64
CA VAL A 118 -19.25 -22.21 -28.78
C VAL A 118 -18.60 -21.13 -29.64
N ARG A 119 -19.07 -19.87 -29.53
CA ARG A 119 -18.57 -18.74 -30.34
C ARG A 119 -17.59 -17.87 -29.53
N PRO A 120 -16.75 -17.05 -30.20
CA PRO A 120 -15.81 -16.16 -29.50
C PRO A 120 -16.46 -15.23 -28.47
N ASN A 121 -17.66 -14.69 -28.77
CA ASN A 121 -18.42 -13.86 -27.83
C ASN A 121 -18.89 -14.61 -26.57
N ASP A 122 -19.02 -15.94 -26.62
CA ASP A 122 -19.36 -16.74 -25.44
C ASP A 122 -18.19 -16.80 -24.47
N ARG A 123 -16.94 -16.88 -24.96
CA ARG A 123 -15.74 -16.87 -24.12
C ARG A 123 -15.56 -15.53 -23.39
N THR A 124 -15.71 -14.41 -24.10
CA THR A 124 -15.65 -13.06 -23.49
C THR A 124 -16.74 -12.87 -22.42
N ARG A 125 -17.93 -13.41 -22.66
CA ARG A 125 -19.03 -13.38 -21.68
C ARG A 125 -18.76 -14.27 -20.47
N THR A 126 -18.22 -15.48 -20.68
CA THR A 126 -17.79 -16.37 -19.58
C THR A 126 -16.72 -15.70 -18.71
N GLU A 127 -15.79 -14.96 -19.29
CA GLU A 127 -14.80 -14.19 -18.52
C GLU A 127 -15.45 -13.08 -17.68
N LYS A 128 -16.43 -12.36 -18.25
CA LYS A 128 -17.25 -11.39 -17.52
C LYS A 128 -17.99 -12.04 -16.35
N TYR A 129 -18.60 -13.21 -16.55
CA TYR A 129 -19.31 -13.94 -15.50
C TYR A 129 -18.37 -14.51 -14.45
N ARG A 130 -17.16 -14.98 -14.82
CA ARG A 130 -16.13 -15.39 -13.85
C ARG A 130 -15.67 -14.22 -12.98
N ARG A 131 -15.58 -13.01 -13.53
CA ARG A 131 -15.25 -11.81 -12.75
C ARG A 131 -16.36 -11.45 -11.76
N ALA A 132 -17.61 -11.51 -12.19
CA ALA A 132 -18.77 -11.30 -11.31
C ALA A 132 -18.90 -12.40 -10.25
N LEU A 133 -18.68 -13.66 -10.60
CA LEU A 133 -18.69 -14.77 -9.66
C LEU A 133 -17.63 -14.58 -8.58
N ARG A 134 -16.40 -14.20 -8.95
CA ARG A 134 -15.35 -13.85 -7.97
C ARG A 134 -15.75 -12.70 -7.04
N GLN A 135 -16.52 -11.72 -7.52
CA GLN A 135 -17.04 -10.63 -6.69
C GLN A 135 -18.11 -11.12 -5.71
N LEU A 136 -19.02 -12.00 -6.15
CA LEU A 136 -20.06 -12.61 -5.31
C LEU A 136 -19.52 -13.71 -4.36
N GLU A 137 -18.39 -14.30 -4.69
CA GLU A 137 -17.67 -15.29 -3.86
C GLU A 137 -16.74 -14.64 -2.83
N ARG A 138 -16.42 -13.35 -2.98
CA ARG A 138 -15.82 -12.57 -1.90
C ARG A 138 -16.84 -12.48 -0.77
N LYS A 139 -16.70 -13.37 0.23
CA LYS A 139 -17.41 -13.25 1.50
C LYS A 139 -17.08 -11.87 2.08
N HIS A 140 -18.02 -10.94 1.98
CA HIS A 140 -17.95 -9.72 2.77
C HIS A 140 -18.28 -10.14 4.20
N MET A 141 -17.35 -9.91 5.11
CA MET A 141 -17.59 -10.12 6.54
C MET A 141 -18.82 -9.31 6.94
N ASN A 142 -19.79 -9.95 7.61
CA ASN A 142 -20.95 -9.25 8.14
C ASN A 142 -20.57 -8.45 9.38
N LYS A 143 -19.99 -7.27 9.18
CA LYS A 143 -19.49 -6.39 10.26
C LYS A 143 -20.53 -6.12 11.35
N GLU A 144 -21.82 -5.99 10.99
CA GLU A 144 -22.91 -5.79 11.95
C GLU A 144 -23.10 -6.99 12.89
N LEU A 145 -23.01 -8.22 12.36
CA LEU A 145 -23.03 -9.44 13.16
C LEU A 145 -21.88 -9.44 14.19
N TRP A 146 -20.68 -9.08 13.75
CA TRP A 146 -19.50 -9.03 14.62
C TRP A 146 -19.66 -7.98 15.73
N PHE A 147 -20.13 -6.78 15.40
CA PHE A 147 -20.41 -5.74 16.39
C PHE A 147 -21.49 -6.15 17.39
N LYS A 148 -22.57 -6.80 16.91
CA LYS A 148 -23.62 -7.33 17.78
C LYS A 148 -23.06 -8.37 18.75
N LYS A 149 -22.33 -9.37 18.26
CA LYS A 149 -21.71 -10.43 19.09
C LYS A 149 -20.70 -9.87 20.09
N ALA A 150 -19.87 -8.90 19.68
CA ALA A 150 -18.92 -8.25 20.57
C ALA A 150 -19.66 -7.52 21.71
N LYS A 151 -20.72 -6.78 21.40
CA LYS A 151 -21.55 -6.13 22.41
C LYS A 151 -22.20 -7.13 23.37
N GLU A 152 -22.73 -8.24 22.85
CA GLU A 152 -23.30 -9.33 23.67
C GLU A 152 -22.27 -9.98 24.60
N LYS A 153 -21.00 -10.06 24.18
CA LYS A 153 -19.87 -10.60 24.97
C LYS A 153 -19.22 -9.57 25.92
N GLY A 154 -19.71 -8.33 25.93
CA GLY A 154 -19.29 -7.28 26.86
C GLY A 154 -18.06 -6.50 26.42
N PHE A 155 -17.75 -6.44 25.12
CA PHE A 155 -16.71 -5.56 24.60
C PHE A 155 -17.18 -4.10 24.61
N ASP A 156 -16.31 -3.18 25.01
CA ASP A 156 -16.54 -1.74 24.98
C ASP A 156 -16.47 -1.20 23.54
N GLY A 157 -15.56 -1.76 22.74
CA GLY A 157 -15.42 -1.42 21.32
C GLY A 157 -14.81 -2.55 20.49
N LEU A 158 -15.14 -2.57 19.20
CA LEU A 158 -14.56 -3.48 18.22
C LEU A 158 -14.22 -2.70 16.96
N GLU A 159 -13.02 -2.93 16.43
CA GLU A 159 -12.50 -2.35 15.20
C GLU A 159 -12.05 -3.48 14.27
N ILE A 160 -12.46 -3.40 13.01
CA ILE A 160 -12.13 -4.36 11.98
C ILE A 160 -11.44 -3.59 10.86
N TYR A 161 -10.15 -3.86 10.72
CA TYR A 161 -9.31 -3.34 9.66
C TYR A 161 -9.13 -4.43 8.61
N GLN A 162 -9.23 -4.07 7.34
CA GLN A 162 -9.00 -4.95 6.21
C GLN A 162 -8.05 -4.27 5.24
N SER A 163 -6.98 -4.94 4.83
CA SER A 163 -6.13 -4.53 3.72
C SER A 163 -6.18 -5.54 2.59
N PHE A 164 -5.98 -5.10 1.37
CA PHE A 164 -5.75 -5.98 0.23
C PHE A 164 -4.59 -5.48 -0.60
N LEU A 165 -3.92 -6.42 -1.25
CA LEU A 165 -2.87 -6.17 -2.21
C LEU A 165 -3.16 -6.99 -3.46
N LYS A 166 -3.08 -6.37 -4.63
CA LYS A 166 -2.95 -7.06 -5.91
C LYS A 166 -1.65 -6.60 -6.54
N GLY A 167 -0.81 -7.55 -6.92
CA GLY A 167 0.45 -7.28 -7.61
C GLY A 167 0.50 -8.01 -8.93
N LYS A 168 1.09 -7.37 -9.94
CA LYS A 168 1.53 -7.99 -11.20
C LYS A 168 3.00 -7.67 -11.39
N GLU A 169 3.83 -8.67 -11.62
CA GLU A 169 5.26 -8.50 -11.86
C GLU A 169 5.67 -9.31 -13.09
N MET A 170 6.51 -8.71 -13.93
CA MET A 170 7.17 -9.37 -15.05
C MET A 170 8.67 -9.10 -14.97
N THR A 171 9.47 -10.16 -14.89
CA THR A 171 10.94 -10.09 -14.91
C THR A 171 11.49 -10.57 -16.25
N TRP A 172 12.65 -10.04 -16.62
CA TRP A 172 13.32 -10.28 -17.90
C TRP A 172 14.78 -10.67 -17.66
N TYR A 173 15.24 -11.66 -18.43
CA TYR A 173 16.63 -12.14 -18.39
C TYR A 173 17.03 -12.65 -19.78
N GLU A 174 18.17 -12.17 -20.31
CA GLU A 174 18.75 -12.60 -21.60
C GLU A 174 17.71 -12.68 -22.76
N HIS A 175 16.99 -11.60 -23.00
CA HIS A 175 15.94 -11.48 -24.04
C HIS A 175 14.75 -12.46 -23.90
N ALA A 176 14.58 -13.04 -22.72
CA ALA A 176 13.47 -13.91 -22.40
C ALA A 176 12.74 -13.41 -21.16
N MET A 177 11.43 -13.68 -21.13
CA MET A 177 10.63 -13.52 -19.93
C MET A 177 11.08 -14.57 -18.90
N ASP A 178 11.61 -14.12 -17.79
CA ASP A 178 12.08 -14.99 -16.71
C ASP A 178 10.91 -15.41 -15.81
N SER A 179 10.10 -14.45 -15.35
CA SER A 179 8.91 -14.71 -14.56
C SER A 179 7.73 -13.79 -14.91
N TYR A 180 6.51 -14.29 -14.66
CA TYR A 180 5.27 -13.52 -14.71
C TYR A 180 4.39 -13.91 -13.53
N THR A 181 4.29 -13.03 -12.54
CA THR A 181 3.63 -13.32 -11.26
C THR A 181 2.44 -12.40 -11.07
N ILE A 182 1.29 -12.97 -10.70
CA ILE A 182 0.13 -12.24 -10.20
C ILE A 182 -0.09 -12.66 -8.74
N LYS A 183 -0.03 -11.70 -7.83
CA LYS A 183 -0.27 -11.90 -6.39
C LYS A 183 -1.57 -11.23 -6.00
N GLN A 184 -2.34 -11.87 -5.12
CA GLN A 184 -3.46 -11.24 -4.45
C GLN A 184 -3.48 -11.71 -3.00
N SER A 185 -3.49 -10.76 -2.07
CA SER A 185 -3.72 -11.02 -0.64
C SER A 185 -4.84 -10.15 -0.11
N THR A 186 -5.44 -10.61 0.98
CA THR A 186 -6.39 -9.85 1.78
C THR A 186 -6.13 -10.24 3.22
N ASP A 187 -5.93 -9.24 4.05
CA ASP A 187 -5.50 -9.40 5.43
C ASP A 187 -6.49 -8.65 6.33
N TYR A 188 -6.82 -9.26 7.45
CA TYR A 188 -7.72 -8.71 8.46
C TYR A 188 -6.95 -8.49 9.76
N SER A 189 -7.25 -7.38 10.41
CA SER A 189 -6.82 -7.11 11.77
C SER A 189 -8.03 -6.67 12.59
N ILE A 190 -8.32 -7.40 13.66
CA ILE A 190 -9.40 -7.08 14.59
C ILE A 190 -8.78 -6.57 15.88
N ARG A 191 -9.19 -5.38 16.30
CA ARG A 191 -8.86 -4.80 17.61
C ARG A 191 -10.12 -4.73 18.46
N ALA A 192 -10.01 -5.13 19.72
CA ALA A 192 -11.13 -5.10 20.63
C ALA A 192 -10.73 -4.41 21.93
N LEU A 193 -11.58 -3.51 22.40
CA LEU A 193 -11.46 -2.84 23.68
C LEU A 193 -12.39 -3.53 24.68
N ILE A 194 -11.84 -4.01 25.79
CA ILE A 194 -12.61 -4.61 26.87
C ILE A 194 -11.94 -4.31 28.20
N ASP A 195 -12.72 -3.80 29.17
CA ASP A 195 -12.25 -3.42 30.51
C ASP A 195 -11.05 -2.46 30.45
N GLY A 196 -11.02 -1.57 29.45
CA GLY A 196 -9.92 -0.62 29.24
C GLY A 196 -8.67 -1.19 28.59
N HIS A 197 -8.62 -2.47 28.18
CA HIS A 197 -7.47 -3.10 27.53
C HIS A 197 -7.73 -3.38 26.05
N ILE A 198 -6.69 -3.25 25.20
CA ILE A 198 -6.75 -3.63 23.79
C ILE A 198 -6.22 -5.05 23.61
N ALA A 199 -7.03 -5.86 22.95
CA ALA A 199 -6.64 -7.12 22.34
C ALA A 199 -6.60 -6.97 20.81
N ASN A 200 -5.66 -7.66 20.15
CA ASN A 200 -5.48 -7.62 18.71
C ASN A 200 -5.33 -9.04 18.16
N LEU A 201 -6.02 -9.31 17.04
CA LEU A 201 -5.88 -10.53 16.25
C LEU A 201 -5.65 -10.17 14.78
N ALA A 202 -4.77 -10.90 14.12
CA ALA A 202 -4.53 -10.79 12.68
C ALA A 202 -4.84 -12.12 12.00
N ALA A 203 -5.46 -12.07 10.81
CA ALA A 203 -5.84 -13.25 10.05
C ALA A 203 -5.86 -12.95 8.55
N GLU A 204 -5.40 -13.90 7.72
CA GLU A 204 -5.53 -13.82 6.25
C GLU A 204 -6.93 -14.21 5.76
N LYS A 205 -7.66 -14.97 6.57
CA LYS A 205 -9.02 -15.44 6.29
C LYS A 205 -9.83 -15.44 7.57
N ILE A 206 -11.06 -14.98 7.45
CA ILE A 206 -11.99 -14.90 8.57
C ILE A 206 -13.40 -15.09 8.05
N ASP A 207 -14.13 -16.00 8.68
CA ASP A 207 -15.52 -16.28 8.34
C ASP A 207 -16.43 -15.86 9.50
N ASP A 208 -17.64 -15.39 9.17
CA ASP A 208 -18.63 -14.95 10.17
C ASP A 208 -19.01 -16.05 11.19
N GLN A 209 -18.84 -17.32 10.81
CA GLN A 209 -19.06 -18.46 11.70
C GLN A 209 -18.01 -18.52 12.84
N ASP A 210 -16.82 -17.98 12.62
CA ASP A 210 -15.71 -18.00 13.57
C ASP A 210 -15.77 -16.83 14.56
N ALA A 211 -16.73 -15.92 14.40
CA ALA A 211 -16.85 -14.70 15.20
C ALA A 211 -16.85 -14.96 16.70
N ASP A 212 -17.56 -15.98 17.18
CA ASP A 212 -17.59 -16.27 18.61
C ASP A 212 -16.22 -16.71 19.13
N ALA A 213 -15.55 -17.61 18.43
CA ALA A 213 -14.23 -18.11 18.82
C ALA A 213 -13.16 -17.00 18.78
N VAL A 214 -13.20 -16.14 17.77
CA VAL A 214 -12.28 -14.99 17.65
C VAL A 214 -12.51 -13.99 18.79
N LEU A 215 -13.77 -13.66 19.09
CA LEU A 215 -14.10 -12.76 20.18
C LEU A 215 -13.73 -13.35 21.54
N ASP A 216 -13.92 -14.65 21.76
CA ASP A 216 -13.51 -15.30 23.01
C ASP A 216 -11.98 -15.27 23.17
N ALA A 217 -11.22 -15.54 22.10
CA ALA A 217 -9.76 -15.43 22.12
C ALA A 217 -9.26 -13.99 22.40
N LEU A 218 -9.91 -12.98 21.83
CA LEU A 218 -9.59 -11.57 22.10
C LEU A 218 -9.87 -11.21 23.57
N LYS A 219 -10.95 -11.74 24.15
CA LYS A 219 -11.28 -11.54 25.57
C LYS A 219 -10.24 -12.18 26.49
N GLU A 220 -9.83 -13.41 26.19
CA GLU A 220 -8.75 -14.09 26.93
C GLU A 220 -7.43 -13.32 26.82
N GLN A 221 -7.07 -12.84 25.62
CA GLN A 221 -5.86 -12.03 25.43
C GLN A 221 -5.89 -10.75 26.26
N ALA A 222 -7.01 -10.01 26.27
CA ALA A 222 -7.15 -8.77 27.03
C ALA A 222 -6.90 -8.96 28.53
N GLN A 223 -7.31 -10.11 29.10
CA GLN A 223 -7.09 -10.45 30.52
C GLN A 223 -5.62 -10.67 30.88
N THR A 224 -4.76 -10.93 29.88
CA THR A 224 -3.31 -11.10 30.07
C THR A 224 -2.52 -9.79 29.93
N VAL A 225 -3.18 -8.71 29.50
CA VAL A 225 -2.53 -7.40 29.32
C VAL A 225 -2.18 -6.82 30.69
N THR A 226 -0.91 -6.49 30.87
CA THR A 226 -0.37 -5.87 32.11
C THR A 226 0.03 -4.42 31.91
N ASP A 227 -0.15 -3.89 30.70
CA ASP A 227 0.08 -2.48 30.38
C ASP A 227 -0.91 -1.63 31.18
N PRO A 228 -0.44 -0.69 32.03
CA PRO A 228 -1.31 0.16 32.84
C PRO A 228 -2.04 1.21 32.00
N ASP A 229 -1.62 1.45 30.75
CA ASP A 229 -2.27 2.43 29.89
C ASP A 229 -3.58 1.89 29.33
N GLU A 230 -4.64 2.67 29.50
CA GLU A 230 -5.92 2.36 28.90
C GLU A 230 -5.85 2.39 27.36
N GLY A 231 -6.37 1.32 26.78
CA GLY A 231 -6.66 1.15 25.37
C GLY A 231 -7.54 2.23 24.76
N VAL A 232 -7.46 2.38 23.43
CA VAL A 232 -8.27 3.32 22.67
C VAL A 232 -8.78 2.67 21.39
N ILE A 233 -10.09 2.74 21.17
CA ILE A 233 -10.75 2.65 19.86
C ILE A 233 -11.45 3.98 19.63
N ARG A 234 -11.16 4.65 18.51
CA ARG A 234 -11.60 6.04 18.29
C ARG A 234 -13.05 6.12 17.85
N LYS A 235 -13.69 7.26 18.17
CA LYS A 235 -14.94 7.68 17.55
C LYS A 235 -14.66 8.38 16.21
N PRO A 236 -15.62 8.39 15.26
CA PRO A 236 -15.42 9.03 13.97
C PRO A 236 -15.14 10.53 14.11
N LEU A 237 -14.17 11.00 13.32
CA LEU A 237 -13.87 12.40 13.09
C LEU A 237 -14.03 12.71 11.59
N PRO A 238 -14.34 13.96 11.21
CA PRO A 238 -14.41 14.33 9.80
C PRO A 238 -13.06 14.14 9.09
N VAL A 239 -13.04 13.31 8.06
CA VAL A 239 -11.89 13.12 7.16
C VAL A 239 -12.12 13.92 5.89
N LYS A 240 -11.15 14.76 5.50
CA LYS A 240 -11.16 15.42 4.18
C LYS A 240 -10.40 14.56 3.20
N GLN A 241 -11.04 14.21 2.09
CA GLN A 241 -10.37 13.52 1.01
C GLN A 241 -9.49 14.47 0.21
N THR A 242 -8.26 14.05 -0.02
CA THR A 242 -7.29 14.79 -0.83
C THR A 242 -7.27 14.23 -2.26
N PRO A 243 -7.39 15.08 -3.29
CA PRO A 243 -7.27 14.62 -4.67
C PRO A 243 -5.91 13.96 -4.95
N ARG A 244 -5.93 12.81 -5.62
CA ARG A 244 -4.71 12.16 -6.11
C ARG A 244 -4.31 12.77 -7.45
N HIS A 245 -3.06 13.21 -7.55
CA HIS A 245 -2.54 13.91 -8.73
C HIS A 245 -1.95 12.97 -9.80
N LEU A 246 -1.42 11.81 -9.39
CA LEU A 246 -0.88 10.81 -10.31
C LEU A 246 -2.02 10.06 -10.99
N ILE A 247 -1.98 10.05 -12.33
CA ILE A 247 -2.91 9.28 -13.16
C ILE A 247 -2.15 8.08 -13.71
N TRP A 248 -2.56 6.89 -13.30
CA TRP A 248 -1.97 5.63 -13.73
C TRP A 248 -2.59 5.14 -15.04
N LYS A 249 -1.74 4.85 -16.02
CA LYS A 249 -2.12 4.19 -17.26
C LYS A 249 -1.52 2.80 -17.28
N LYS A 250 -2.37 1.80 -17.05
CA LYS A 250 -1.98 0.38 -17.05
C LYS A 250 -1.48 -0.05 -18.43
N ALA A 251 -0.30 -0.67 -18.46
CA ALA A 251 0.32 -1.09 -19.70
C ALA A 251 -0.18 -2.49 -20.15
N PRO A 252 -0.50 -2.69 -21.44
CA PRO A 252 -0.74 -4.03 -21.98
C PRO A 252 0.52 -4.89 -21.86
N SER A 253 0.35 -6.20 -21.60
CA SER A 253 1.50 -7.13 -21.47
C SER A 253 2.45 -7.13 -22.67
N ALA A 254 1.95 -6.86 -23.88
CA ALA A 254 2.79 -6.76 -25.08
C ALA A 254 3.75 -5.56 -25.02
N LEU A 255 3.28 -4.39 -24.56
CA LEU A 255 4.11 -3.20 -24.41
C LEU A 255 5.16 -3.40 -23.32
N ILE A 256 4.78 -4.03 -22.19
CA ILE A 256 5.73 -4.35 -21.11
C ILE A 256 6.87 -5.21 -21.65
N LYS A 257 6.55 -6.31 -22.34
CA LYS A 257 7.56 -7.20 -22.94
C LYS A 257 8.48 -6.47 -23.91
N GLN A 258 7.91 -5.67 -24.81
CA GLN A 258 8.69 -4.89 -25.77
C GLN A 258 9.63 -3.91 -25.06
N THR A 259 9.16 -3.25 -24.00
CA THR A 259 9.96 -2.27 -23.25
C THR A 259 11.10 -2.95 -22.49
N LEU A 260 10.84 -4.10 -21.85
CA LEU A 260 11.89 -4.85 -21.15
C LEU A 260 12.93 -5.41 -22.13
N ASP A 261 12.53 -5.86 -23.32
CA ASP A 261 13.47 -6.33 -24.34
C ASP A 261 14.31 -5.19 -24.95
N ASP A 262 13.71 -4.01 -25.16
CA ASP A 262 14.41 -2.79 -25.56
C ASP A 262 15.45 -2.38 -24.51
N LEU A 263 15.06 -2.34 -23.24
CA LEU A 263 15.95 -2.02 -22.13
C LEU A 263 17.11 -3.03 -21.99
N GLN A 264 16.84 -4.33 -22.13
CA GLN A 264 17.87 -5.37 -22.14
C GLN A 264 18.92 -5.06 -23.22
N THR A 265 18.46 -4.85 -24.45
CA THR A 265 19.33 -4.52 -25.60
C THR A 265 20.16 -3.26 -25.34
N LYS A 266 19.51 -2.19 -24.86
CA LYS A 266 20.16 -0.90 -24.62
C LYS A 266 21.21 -1.01 -23.53
N LEU A 267 20.93 -1.70 -22.41
CA LEU A 267 21.89 -1.88 -21.33
C LEU A 267 23.11 -2.68 -21.77
N GLU A 268 22.92 -3.77 -22.51
CA GLU A 268 24.03 -4.62 -23.00
C GLU A 268 24.91 -3.92 -24.03
N THR A 269 24.36 -2.94 -24.76
CA THR A 269 25.08 -2.24 -25.84
C THR A 269 25.61 -0.86 -25.45
N TYR A 270 25.25 -0.33 -24.27
CA TYR A 270 25.60 1.03 -23.86
C TYR A 270 27.11 1.23 -23.61
N ASP A 271 27.75 0.31 -22.89
CA ASP A 271 29.21 0.32 -22.64
C ASP A 271 29.72 -1.12 -22.52
N PRO A 272 30.84 -1.50 -23.16
CA PRO A 272 31.36 -2.87 -23.14
C PRO A 272 31.77 -3.38 -21.75
N ARG A 273 31.91 -2.49 -20.77
CA ARG A 273 32.16 -2.86 -19.37
C ARG A 273 30.89 -3.30 -18.65
N ILE A 274 29.70 -3.07 -19.20
CA ILE A 274 28.47 -3.68 -18.69
C ILE A 274 28.51 -5.15 -19.09
N VAL A 275 28.83 -6.01 -18.12
CA VAL A 275 29.05 -7.45 -18.35
C VAL A 275 27.80 -8.28 -18.06
N GLN A 276 26.83 -7.71 -17.35
CA GLN A 276 25.58 -8.40 -17.01
C GLN A 276 24.45 -7.41 -16.68
N VAL A 277 23.25 -7.69 -17.18
CA VAL A 277 22.00 -7.17 -16.61
C VAL A 277 21.55 -8.14 -15.52
N SER A 278 21.77 -7.79 -14.26
CA SER A 278 21.57 -8.67 -13.11
C SER A 278 20.11 -8.77 -12.67
N TYR A 279 19.29 -7.76 -12.97
CA TYR A 279 17.85 -7.77 -12.77
C TYR A 279 17.21 -6.79 -13.76
N LEU A 280 16.05 -7.14 -14.30
CA LEU A 280 15.22 -6.23 -15.09
C LEU A 280 13.76 -6.63 -14.89
N GLY A 281 12.93 -5.67 -14.49
CA GLY A 281 11.55 -5.97 -14.15
C GLY A 281 10.61 -4.77 -14.20
N TYR A 282 9.35 -5.09 -14.43
CA TYR A 282 8.23 -4.16 -14.34
C TYR A 282 7.20 -4.71 -13.35
N SER A 283 6.70 -3.85 -12.47
CA SER A 283 5.67 -4.22 -11.50
C SER A 283 4.52 -3.20 -11.45
N GLU A 284 3.32 -3.70 -11.18
CA GLU A 284 2.12 -2.91 -10.88
C GLU A 284 1.54 -3.40 -9.57
N THR A 285 1.12 -2.45 -8.74
CA THR A 285 0.48 -2.72 -7.45
C THR A 285 -0.82 -1.94 -7.36
N GLU A 286 -1.86 -2.61 -6.85
CA GLU A 286 -3.12 -2.01 -6.40
C GLU A 286 -3.28 -2.43 -4.94
N ALA A 287 -3.18 -1.49 -4.02
CA ALA A 287 -3.31 -1.73 -2.59
C ALA A 287 -4.46 -0.90 -2.04
N GLY A 288 -5.21 -1.43 -1.09
CA GLY A 288 -6.24 -0.64 -0.42
C GLY A 288 -6.50 -1.15 0.98
N ARG A 289 -7.10 -0.28 1.78
CA ARG A 289 -7.47 -0.59 3.15
C ARG A 289 -8.85 -0.04 3.49
N SER A 290 -9.48 -0.65 4.47
CA SER A 290 -10.69 -0.15 5.08
C SER A 290 -10.65 -0.40 6.58
N ILE A 291 -11.28 0.51 7.32
CA ILE A 291 -11.44 0.42 8.77
C ILE A 291 -12.90 0.70 9.10
N VAL A 292 -13.50 -0.22 9.86
CA VAL A 292 -14.80 -0.01 10.46
C VAL A 292 -14.73 -0.25 11.96
N ASN A 293 -15.55 0.45 12.74
CA ASN A 293 -15.65 0.12 14.17
C ASN A 293 -17.06 0.30 14.74
N SER A 294 -17.25 -0.22 15.95
CA SER A 294 -18.52 -0.19 16.68
C SER A 294 -18.99 1.20 17.08
N TYR A 295 -18.17 2.24 16.89
CA TYR A 295 -18.51 3.64 17.15
C TYR A 295 -18.90 4.42 15.90
N GLY A 296 -18.91 3.77 14.73
CA GLY A 296 -19.34 4.36 13.46
C GLY A 296 -18.21 4.95 12.61
N ILE A 297 -16.95 4.58 12.85
CA ILE A 297 -15.93 4.74 11.81
C ILE A 297 -16.27 3.80 10.65
N ASP A 298 -16.25 4.32 9.43
CA ASP A 298 -16.31 3.59 8.18
C ASP A 298 -15.52 4.38 7.13
N LEU A 299 -14.26 4.00 6.95
CA LEU A 299 -13.30 4.69 6.09
C LEU A 299 -12.60 3.67 5.20
N SER A 300 -12.28 4.08 3.98
CA SER A 300 -11.48 3.28 3.06
C SER A 300 -10.70 4.17 2.10
N ASP A 301 -9.50 3.73 1.73
CA ASP A 301 -8.72 4.32 0.66
C ASP A 301 -8.01 3.23 -0.15
N GLN A 302 -7.52 3.64 -1.32
CA GLN A 302 -6.84 2.78 -2.27
C GLN A 302 -5.76 3.58 -2.98
N GLU A 303 -4.65 2.93 -3.25
CA GLU A 303 -3.55 3.44 -4.03
C GLU A 303 -3.14 2.45 -5.13
N GLU A 304 -2.54 3.00 -6.17
CA GLU A 304 -1.93 2.24 -7.25
C GLU A 304 -0.50 2.73 -7.43
N ALA A 305 0.38 1.84 -7.87
CA ALA A 305 1.74 2.18 -8.23
C ALA A 305 2.24 1.29 -9.36
N GLN A 306 3.10 1.83 -10.21
CA GLN A 306 3.77 1.10 -11.27
C GLN A 306 5.26 1.45 -11.23
N PHE A 307 6.11 0.44 -11.33
CA PHE A 307 7.56 0.61 -11.25
C PHE A 307 8.28 -0.10 -12.39
N LEU A 308 9.40 0.48 -12.80
CA LEU A 308 10.41 -0.18 -13.61
C LEU A 308 11.71 -0.20 -12.80
N GLN A 309 12.36 -1.36 -12.74
CA GLN A 309 13.62 -1.53 -12.02
C GLN A 309 14.61 -2.32 -12.86
N ALA A 310 15.87 -1.91 -12.80
CA ALA A 310 16.98 -2.65 -13.39
C ALA A 310 18.21 -2.60 -12.48
N GLY A 311 19.02 -3.65 -12.59
CA GLY A 311 20.34 -3.74 -11.98
C GLY A 311 21.34 -4.25 -13.01
N ILE A 312 22.56 -3.72 -12.96
CA ILE A 312 23.66 -4.11 -13.83
C ILE A 312 24.93 -4.41 -13.04
N ALA A 313 25.77 -5.30 -13.57
CA ALA A 313 27.15 -5.46 -13.17
C ALA A 313 28.07 -4.85 -14.23
N VAL A 314 29.01 -4.03 -13.77
CA VAL A 314 30.06 -3.45 -14.61
C VAL A 314 31.42 -3.96 -14.17
N GLN A 315 32.32 -4.19 -15.12
CA GLN A 315 33.65 -4.74 -14.87
C GLN A 315 34.74 -4.03 -15.69
N GLU A 316 35.86 -3.72 -15.03
CA GLU A 316 37.09 -3.25 -15.67
C GLU A 316 38.31 -3.87 -14.98
N GLY A 317 39.05 -4.72 -15.71
CA GLY A 317 40.07 -5.57 -15.10
C GLY A 317 39.48 -6.53 -14.05
N ASP A 318 40.04 -6.50 -12.85
CA ASP A 318 39.59 -7.32 -11.70
C ASP A 318 38.50 -6.62 -10.85
N GLN A 319 38.14 -5.37 -11.17
CA GLN A 319 37.14 -4.62 -10.43
C GLN A 319 35.74 -4.90 -10.98
N VAL A 320 34.83 -5.36 -10.10
CA VAL A 320 33.40 -5.53 -10.41
C VAL A 320 32.59 -4.60 -9.51
N LYS A 321 31.67 -3.85 -10.10
CA LYS A 321 30.72 -2.97 -9.40
C LYS A 321 29.31 -3.23 -9.88
N THR A 322 28.34 -2.86 -9.05
CA THR A 322 26.92 -2.96 -9.39
C THR A 322 26.25 -1.59 -9.38
N GLY A 323 25.25 -1.43 -10.23
CA GLY A 323 24.32 -0.31 -10.21
C GLY A 323 22.89 -0.83 -10.16
N ASP A 324 22.01 -0.08 -9.50
CA ASP A 324 20.59 -0.36 -9.42
C ASP A 324 19.81 0.94 -9.54
N LEU A 325 18.66 0.87 -10.22
CA LEU A 325 17.77 2.01 -10.42
C LEU A 325 16.31 1.53 -10.45
N LEU A 326 15.45 2.23 -9.71
CA LEU A 326 14.01 2.03 -9.68
C LEU A 326 13.32 3.36 -9.99
N LYS A 327 12.34 3.34 -10.89
CA LYS A 327 11.54 4.51 -11.26
C LYS A 327 10.06 4.23 -11.12
N ILE A 328 9.32 5.23 -10.66
CA ILE A 328 7.85 5.27 -10.74
C ILE A 328 7.47 5.54 -12.20
N VAL A 329 6.51 4.79 -12.73
CA VAL A 329 6.10 4.84 -14.13
C VAL A 329 4.58 5.05 -14.27
N PRO A 330 4.08 6.29 -14.19
CA PRO A 330 2.64 6.55 -14.34
C PRO A 330 2.08 6.11 -15.70
N ASP A 331 2.90 6.22 -16.76
CA ASP A 331 2.56 5.82 -18.13
C ASP A 331 3.78 5.18 -18.82
N LEU A 332 3.75 3.86 -18.99
CA LEU A 332 4.85 3.14 -19.63
C LEU A 332 5.05 3.55 -21.10
N SER A 333 3.98 3.99 -21.78
CA SER A 333 4.08 4.40 -23.19
C SER A 333 4.84 5.70 -23.41
N ALA A 334 5.00 6.49 -22.34
CA ALA A 334 5.75 7.74 -22.33
C ALA A 334 7.09 7.63 -21.58
N PHE A 335 7.48 6.42 -21.16
CA PHE A 335 8.69 6.22 -20.38
C PHE A 335 9.95 6.36 -21.26
N ASP A 336 10.88 7.21 -20.85
CA ASP A 336 12.14 7.44 -21.54
C ASP A 336 13.16 6.34 -21.17
N THR A 337 13.25 5.31 -22.01
CA THR A 337 14.18 4.19 -21.78
C THR A 337 15.65 4.60 -21.96
N ASP A 338 15.95 5.61 -22.78
CA ASP A 338 17.33 6.07 -23.01
C ASP A 338 17.87 6.81 -21.79
N ALA A 339 17.07 7.73 -21.22
CA ALA A 339 17.45 8.43 -19.99
C ALA A 339 17.61 7.46 -18.81
N PHE A 340 16.75 6.45 -18.69
CA PHE A 340 16.86 5.42 -17.65
C PHE A 340 18.17 4.61 -17.78
N VAL A 341 18.50 4.18 -19.00
CA VAL A 341 19.73 3.42 -19.28
C VAL A 341 20.97 4.26 -19.01
N GLN A 342 20.98 5.50 -19.48
CA GLN A 342 22.07 6.44 -19.24
C GLN A 342 22.29 6.66 -17.74
N GLU A 343 21.24 6.97 -16.98
CA GLU A 343 21.35 7.22 -15.54
C GLU A 343 21.92 6.00 -14.79
N LEU A 344 21.40 4.80 -15.08
CA LEU A 344 21.88 3.56 -14.44
C LEU A 344 23.33 3.24 -14.82
N ALA A 345 23.66 3.33 -16.11
CA ALA A 345 25.00 3.04 -16.60
C ALA A 345 26.04 4.04 -16.08
N ASP A 346 25.76 5.35 -16.14
CA ASP A 346 26.66 6.39 -15.64
C ASP A 346 26.90 6.23 -14.13
N LYS A 347 25.87 5.90 -13.34
CA LYS A 347 25.98 5.62 -11.90
C LYS A 347 26.87 4.40 -11.61
N ALA A 348 26.74 3.32 -12.38
CA ALA A 348 27.53 2.10 -12.18
C ALA A 348 28.98 2.27 -12.64
N LEU A 349 29.19 2.77 -13.86
CA LEU A 349 30.51 2.92 -14.49
C LEU A 349 31.41 3.89 -13.74
N PHE A 350 30.85 4.98 -13.19
CA PHE A 350 31.62 5.94 -12.40
C PHE A 350 32.32 5.29 -11.20
N ARG A 351 31.75 4.21 -10.64
CA ARG A 351 32.30 3.51 -9.47
C ARG A 351 33.51 2.62 -9.78
N LEU A 352 33.74 2.26 -11.04
CA LEU A 352 34.92 1.47 -11.44
C LEU A 352 36.22 2.24 -11.21
N GLN A 353 36.16 3.57 -11.18
CA GLN A 353 37.29 4.46 -10.95
C GLN A 353 37.53 4.75 -9.45
N GLY A 354 36.78 4.07 -8.57
CA GLY A 354 36.77 4.33 -7.14
C GLY A 354 38.06 3.94 -6.44
N GLN A 355 38.61 4.86 -5.65
CA GLN A 355 39.73 4.60 -4.75
C GLN A 355 39.35 4.89 -3.30
N SER A 356 40.06 4.26 -2.38
CA SER A 356 39.88 4.52 -0.96
C SER A 356 40.51 5.88 -0.61
N PRO A 357 39.75 6.82 -0.01
CA PRO A 357 40.33 8.07 0.45
C PRO A 357 41.24 7.85 1.66
N LYS A 358 42.11 8.82 1.95
CA LYS A 358 42.86 8.83 3.23
C LYS A 358 41.89 8.94 4.40
N SER A 359 42.22 8.26 5.49
CA SER A 359 41.48 8.40 6.74
C SER A 359 41.65 9.80 7.35
N GLY A 360 40.57 10.37 7.87
CA GLY A 360 40.60 11.73 8.44
C GLY A 360 39.22 12.29 8.75
N ARG A 361 39.19 13.59 9.08
CA ARG A 361 37.95 14.37 9.16
C ARG A 361 37.88 15.29 7.96
N PHE A 362 36.76 15.24 7.26
CA PHE A 362 36.56 16.00 6.02
C PHE A 362 35.23 16.74 6.10
N PRO A 363 35.10 17.93 5.49
CA PRO A 363 33.80 18.44 5.07
C PRO A 363 33.07 17.37 4.24
N VAL A 364 31.80 17.14 4.56
CA VAL A 364 31.01 16.10 3.91
C VAL A 364 29.68 16.66 3.44
N ILE A 365 29.32 16.35 2.19
CA ILE A 365 27.94 16.43 1.72
C ILE A 365 27.38 15.02 1.72
N PHE A 366 26.28 14.78 2.43
CA PHE A 366 25.48 13.58 2.16
C PHE A 366 24.54 13.96 1.02
N GLU A 367 24.72 13.33 -0.14
CA GLU A 367 23.82 13.50 -1.28
C GLU A 367 22.44 12.95 -0.94
N ARG A 368 21.40 13.48 -1.58
CA ARG A 368 19.98 13.18 -1.35
C ARG A 368 19.70 11.71 -1.02
N GLU A 369 20.19 10.74 -1.79
CA GLU A 369 19.93 9.32 -1.53
C GLU A 369 20.51 8.88 -0.18
N ALA A 370 21.80 9.20 0.07
CA ALA A 370 22.47 8.88 1.31
C ALA A 370 21.87 9.62 2.52
N MET A 371 21.52 10.89 2.36
CA MET A 371 20.91 11.69 3.41
C MET A 371 19.50 11.20 3.74
N THR A 372 18.73 10.81 2.73
CA THR A 372 17.40 10.18 2.89
C THR A 372 17.51 8.90 3.72
N GLN A 373 18.46 8.02 3.40
CA GLN A 373 18.70 6.78 4.15
C GLN A 373 19.10 7.04 5.61
N LEU A 374 20.02 7.97 5.83
CA LEU A 374 20.46 8.33 7.18
C LEU A 374 19.33 8.95 7.98
N PHE A 375 18.58 9.88 7.40
CA PHE A 375 17.45 10.54 8.04
C PHE A 375 16.34 9.55 8.41
N ALA A 376 15.98 8.65 7.49
CA ALA A 376 14.98 7.61 7.72
C ALA A 376 15.29 6.73 8.93
N ALA A 377 16.57 6.43 9.19
CA ALA A 377 16.98 5.65 10.35
C ALA A 377 16.76 6.36 11.70
N PHE A 378 16.57 7.69 11.69
CA PHE A 378 16.43 8.51 12.90
C PHE A 378 15.08 9.22 13.01
N THR A 379 14.12 9.02 12.12
CA THR A 379 12.78 9.65 12.24
C THR A 379 12.01 9.24 13.49
N GLY A 380 12.34 8.07 14.06
CA GLY A 380 11.84 7.64 15.37
C GLY A 380 12.11 8.63 16.51
N LEU A 381 13.04 9.58 16.33
CA LEU A 381 13.28 10.68 17.28
C LEU A 381 11.97 11.40 17.65
N PHE A 382 11.09 11.57 16.67
CA PHE A 382 9.85 12.33 16.78
C PHE A 382 8.64 11.49 17.16
N SER A 383 8.81 10.20 17.46
CA SER A 383 7.72 9.34 17.92
C SER A 383 7.34 9.67 19.36
N GLY A 384 6.09 10.08 19.58
CA GLY A 384 5.58 10.36 20.92
C GLY A 384 5.61 9.14 21.85
N ASP A 385 5.44 7.93 21.32
CA ASP A 385 5.59 6.68 22.10
C ASP A 385 7.04 6.47 22.57
N LEU A 386 8.02 6.66 21.68
CA LEU A 386 9.44 6.51 22.03
C LEU A 386 9.93 7.62 22.96
N ILE A 387 9.41 8.85 22.80
CA ILE A 387 9.69 9.96 23.70
C ILE A 387 9.13 9.68 25.10
N TYR A 388 7.87 9.27 25.20
CA TYR A 388 7.24 8.96 26.49
C TYR A 388 7.96 7.82 27.22
N LYS A 389 8.41 6.79 26.50
CA LYS A 389 9.17 5.66 27.06
C LYS A 389 10.62 6.01 27.42
N GLY A 390 11.09 7.23 27.13
CA GLY A 390 12.48 7.65 27.35
C GLY A 390 13.50 6.95 26.44
N ILE A 391 13.04 6.36 25.33
CA ILE A 391 13.89 5.69 24.34
C ILE A 391 14.46 6.72 23.36
N SER A 392 13.67 7.74 23.00
CA SER A 392 14.12 8.79 22.09
C SER A 392 15.21 9.67 22.72
N PRO A 393 16.37 9.87 22.07
CA PRO A 393 17.44 10.79 22.49
C PRO A 393 17.02 12.25 22.74
N ILE A 394 15.85 12.66 22.24
CA ILE A 394 15.32 14.03 22.39
C ILE A 394 14.19 14.12 23.43
N ALA A 395 13.97 13.08 24.22
CA ALA A 395 13.02 13.12 25.32
C ALA A 395 13.30 14.30 26.27
N GLY A 396 12.25 15.06 26.60
CA GLY A 396 12.34 16.25 27.46
C GLY A 396 12.88 17.52 26.78
N LYS A 397 13.22 17.51 25.48
CA LYS A 397 13.81 18.66 24.77
C LYS A 397 12.82 19.48 23.94
N GLN A 398 11.53 19.31 24.15
CA GLN A 398 10.52 20.06 23.38
C GLN A 398 10.67 21.57 23.65
N GLY A 399 10.76 22.36 22.59
CA GLY A 399 11.06 23.79 22.64
C GLY A 399 12.55 24.13 22.65
N GLU A 400 13.46 23.15 22.71
CA GLU A 400 14.90 23.38 22.65
C GLU A 400 15.43 23.32 21.21
N THR A 401 16.53 24.05 20.97
CA THR A 401 17.31 23.93 19.74
C THR A 401 18.08 22.60 19.75
N ILE A 402 17.67 21.67 18.89
CA ILE A 402 18.30 20.35 18.75
C ILE A 402 19.17 20.24 17.51
N PHE A 403 18.92 21.05 16.47
CA PHE A 403 19.64 21.08 15.19
C PHE A 403 20.07 22.51 14.81
N SER A 404 20.80 22.62 13.70
CA SER A 404 21.10 23.91 13.06
C SER A 404 19.82 24.66 12.67
N ASP A 405 19.89 26.00 12.66
CA ASP A 405 18.78 26.89 12.28
C ASP A 405 18.36 26.73 10.80
N GLN A 406 19.19 26.06 10.00
CA GLN A 406 18.89 25.70 8.61
C GLN A 406 17.95 24.50 8.48
N ILE A 407 17.64 23.79 9.56
CA ILE A 407 16.87 22.55 9.53
C ILE A 407 15.43 22.81 9.97
N THR A 408 14.51 22.61 9.02
CA THR A 408 13.08 22.46 9.29
C THR A 408 12.63 21.08 8.81
N ILE A 409 11.86 20.37 9.64
CA ILE A 409 11.38 19.01 9.38
C ILE A 409 9.86 19.00 9.49
N ILE A 410 9.22 18.45 8.47
CA ILE A 410 7.76 18.40 8.34
C ILE A 410 7.35 16.97 8.00
N ASP A 411 6.37 16.45 8.73
CA ASP A 411 5.61 15.26 8.35
C ASP A 411 4.27 15.71 7.76
N ASP A 412 3.96 15.32 6.52
CA ASP A 412 2.74 15.76 5.83
C ASP A 412 2.10 14.61 5.05
N PRO A 413 1.33 13.71 5.71
CA PRO A 413 0.69 12.57 5.07
C PRO A 413 -0.13 12.88 3.80
N GLN A 414 -0.51 14.15 3.58
CA GLN A 414 -1.29 14.61 2.42
C GLN A 414 -0.43 15.29 1.33
N GLU A 415 0.90 15.23 1.43
CA GLU A 415 1.85 15.83 0.50
C GLU A 415 1.53 15.47 -0.96
N GLN A 416 1.31 16.51 -1.76
CA GLN A 416 0.86 16.37 -3.13
C GLN A 416 1.94 15.83 -4.04
N ALA A 417 3.23 16.00 -3.74
CA ALA A 417 4.28 15.44 -4.57
C ALA A 417 4.64 13.98 -4.22
N ALA A 418 4.17 13.46 -3.08
CA ALA A 418 4.48 12.11 -2.63
C ALA A 418 3.69 11.04 -3.40
N LEU A 419 4.27 9.84 -3.54
CA LEU A 419 3.63 8.70 -4.19
C LEU A 419 2.39 8.23 -3.40
N SER A 420 2.59 7.97 -2.12
CA SER A 420 1.53 7.56 -1.20
C SER A 420 1.06 8.74 -0.38
N GLN A 421 -0.25 8.84 -0.18
CA GLN A 421 -0.89 9.85 0.66
C GLN A 421 -1.92 9.15 1.54
N ALA A 422 -2.14 9.66 2.74
CA ALA A 422 -3.14 9.16 3.66
C ALA A 422 -3.97 10.32 4.20
N ASP A 423 -5.29 10.22 4.07
CA ASP A 423 -6.23 11.18 4.67
C ASP A 423 -6.61 10.80 6.10
N PHE A 424 -6.35 9.56 6.48
CA PHE A 424 -6.53 9.01 7.82
C PHE A 424 -5.46 7.95 8.11
N ASP A 425 -5.11 7.75 9.39
CA ASP A 425 -4.21 6.70 9.83
C ASP A 425 -4.92 5.34 10.00
N ASP A 426 -4.20 4.29 10.39
CA ASP A 426 -4.80 2.95 10.55
C ASP A 426 -5.68 2.80 11.81
N GLU A 427 -5.89 3.89 12.56
CA GLU A 427 -6.90 4.02 13.64
C GLU A 427 -8.13 4.83 13.20
N GLY A 428 -8.18 5.28 11.94
CA GLY A 428 -9.23 6.13 11.41
C GLY A 428 -9.15 7.58 11.91
N CYS A 429 -8.00 8.01 12.44
CA CYS A 429 -7.77 9.40 12.80
C CYS A 429 -7.41 10.21 11.54
N PRO A 430 -8.06 11.36 11.26
CA PRO A 430 -7.63 12.25 10.19
C PRO A 430 -6.16 12.61 10.35
N THR A 431 -5.40 12.51 9.27
CA THR A 431 -3.99 12.89 9.24
C THR A 431 -3.86 14.41 9.23
N GLN A 432 -2.70 14.90 9.67
CA GLN A 432 -2.38 16.32 9.59
C GLN A 432 -0.90 16.56 9.31
N LYS A 433 -0.63 17.69 8.66
CA LYS A 433 0.72 18.25 8.56
C LYS A 433 1.23 18.64 9.95
N THR A 434 2.36 18.08 10.34
CA THR A 434 3.00 18.33 11.63
C THR A 434 4.42 18.84 11.43
N VAL A 435 4.72 20.03 11.95
CA VAL A 435 6.08 20.57 11.97
C VAL A 435 6.81 19.98 13.16
N LEU A 436 7.80 19.13 12.90
CA LEU A 436 8.57 18.41 13.91
C LEU A 436 9.74 19.24 14.42
N VAL A 437 10.45 19.88 13.50
CA VAL A 437 11.52 20.83 13.79
C VAL A 437 11.26 22.09 12.98
N LYS A 438 11.38 23.25 13.62
CA LYS A 438 11.34 24.55 12.94
C LYS A 438 12.61 25.32 13.25
N ASP A 439 13.38 25.64 12.23
CA ASP A 439 14.63 26.41 12.33
C ASP A 439 15.53 25.89 13.46
N GLY A 440 15.74 24.56 13.48
CA GLY A 440 16.54 23.85 14.48
C GLY A 440 15.86 23.54 15.81
N VAL A 441 14.68 24.11 16.09
CA VAL A 441 13.94 23.93 17.35
C VAL A 441 12.98 22.77 17.26
N PHE A 442 13.01 21.85 18.23
CA PHE A 442 12.06 20.74 18.33
C PHE A 442 10.68 21.25 18.77
N THR A 443 9.69 21.21 17.87
CA THR A 443 8.38 21.84 18.10
C THR A 443 7.30 20.86 18.52
N ASN A 444 7.09 19.80 17.73
CA ASN A 444 6.01 18.82 17.93
C ASN A 444 6.51 17.40 17.71
N MET A 445 5.78 16.44 18.26
CA MET A 445 6.00 15.01 18.03
C MET A 445 4.81 14.41 17.27
N LEU A 446 5.02 13.24 16.68
CA LEU A 446 3.97 12.46 16.07
C LEU A 446 3.28 11.60 17.12
N LEU A 447 1.96 11.47 17.02
CA LEU A 447 1.12 10.81 18.00
C LEU A 447 0.12 9.88 17.30
N ASP A 448 0.00 8.68 17.84
CA ASP A 448 -1.15 7.79 17.67
C ASP A 448 -2.15 8.05 18.81
N SER A 449 -3.27 7.33 18.84
CA SER A 449 -4.29 7.51 19.88
C SER A 449 -3.79 7.18 21.29
N LYS A 450 -2.91 6.20 21.42
CA LYS A 450 -2.40 5.75 22.72
C LYS A 450 -1.41 6.76 23.31
N SER A 451 -0.43 7.18 22.52
CA SER A 451 0.56 8.18 22.91
C SER A 451 -0.08 9.55 23.14
N ALA A 452 -1.06 9.95 22.33
CA ALA A 452 -1.85 11.17 22.55
C ALA A 452 -2.54 11.15 23.92
N LYS A 453 -3.24 10.05 24.25
CA LYS A 453 -3.93 9.88 25.53
C LYS A 453 -2.99 9.98 26.73
N ARG A 454 -1.80 9.37 26.65
CA ARG A 454 -0.79 9.40 27.74
C ARG A 454 -0.35 10.82 28.11
N ILE A 455 -0.24 11.70 27.13
CA ILE A 455 0.24 13.07 27.34
C ILE A 455 -0.90 14.09 27.41
N GLY A 456 -2.15 13.65 27.36
CA GLY A 456 -3.33 14.53 27.38
C GLY A 456 -3.44 15.42 26.13
N ALA A 457 -2.99 14.92 24.97
CA ALA A 457 -3.07 15.60 23.69
C ALA A 457 -4.04 14.89 22.73
N GLU A 458 -4.26 15.50 21.56
CA GLU A 458 -4.93 14.85 20.44
C GLU A 458 -3.93 14.11 19.56
N SER A 459 -4.39 13.06 18.87
CA SER A 459 -3.58 12.33 17.89
C SER A 459 -3.25 13.24 16.70
N THR A 460 -2.05 13.10 16.14
CA THR A 460 -1.65 13.78 14.90
C THR A 460 -1.97 12.96 13.66
N GLY A 461 -2.65 11.82 13.82
CA GLY A 461 -2.97 10.90 12.73
C GLY A 461 -1.74 10.16 12.23
N ASN A 462 -0.92 9.65 13.15
CA ASN A 462 0.30 8.90 12.83
C ASN A 462 0.30 7.48 13.40
N GLY A 463 -0.87 6.95 13.77
CA GLY A 463 -1.05 5.55 14.18
C GLY A 463 -1.15 4.63 12.97
N PHE A 464 -0.01 4.23 12.41
CA PHE A 464 0.07 3.31 11.27
C PHE A 464 0.50 1.91 11.70
N LYS A 465 0.06 0.90 10.95
CA LYS A 465 0.36 -0.50 11.21
C LYS A 465 1.82 -0.83 10.87
N ALA A 466 2.53 -1.43 11.82
CA ALA A 466 3.79 -2.15 11.64
C ALA A 466 3.51 -3.66 11.75
N GLY A 467 3.19 -4.31 10.62
CA GLY A 467 2.62 -5.65 10.66
C GLY A 467 1.21 -5.63 11.26
N ALA A 468 0.96 -6.44 12.30
CA ALA A 468 -0.36 -6.51 12.94
C ALA A 468 -0.62 -5.37 13.96
N ALA A 469 0.43 -4.80 14.55
CA ALA A 469 0.35 -3.81 15.62
C ALA A 469 0.34 -2.38 15.07
N ILE A 470 -0.24 -1.46 15.83
CA ILE A 470 -0.19 -0.03 15.53
C ILE A 470 1.02 0.59 16.24
N SER A 471 1.69 1.50 15.54
CA SER A 471 2.85 2.23 16.03
C SER A 471 2.82 3.65 15.51
N VAL A 472 3.41 4.58 16.26
CA VAL A 472 3.63 5.95 15.79
C VAL A 472 4.67 5.93 14.67
N GLN A 473 4.26 6.23 13.44
CA GLN A 473 5.14 6.30 12.28
C GLN A 473 5.03 7.66 11.58
N PRO A 474 6.15 8.24 11.14
CA PRO A 474 6.09 9.30 10.15
C PRO A 474 5.50 8.75 8.85
N MET A 475 4.84 9.62 8.09
CA MET A 475 4.54 9.35 6.70
C MET A 475 5.47 10.22 5.83
N ASN A 476 4.91 11.00 4.91
CA ASN A 476 5.64 11.86 3.97
C ASN A 476 6.44 12.94 4.71
N CYS A 477 7.58 12.53 5.26
CA CYS A 477 8.41 13.27 6.18
C CYS A 477 9.65 13.77 5.47
N GLN A 478 9.84 15.09 5.49
CA GLN A 478 10.88 15.77 4.73
C GLN A 478 11.71 16.69 5.61
N ILE A 479 13.00 16.76 5.31
CA ILE A 479 13.80 17.95 5.59
C ILE A 479 13.48 18.96 4.48
N VAL A 480 13.01 20.14 4.87
CA VAL A 480 12.62 21.20 3.92
C VAL A 480 13.85 21.63 3.09
N PRO A 481 13.74 21.71 1.76
CA PRO A 481 14.87 22.04 0.89
C PRO A 481 15.33 23.48 1.09
N GLY A 482 16.64 23.69 0.95
CA GLY A 482 17.23 25.01 0.82
C GLY A 482 17.20 25.50 -0.64
N THR A 483 18.15 26.36 -0.98
CA THR A 483 18.18 27.03 -2.29
C THR A 483 19.31 26.55 -3.21
N ASP A 484 20.38 26.00 -2.64
CA ASP A 484 21.60 25.67 -3.40
C ASP A 484 21.46 24.34 -4.15
N SER A 485 21.97 24.24 -5.37
CA SER A 485 22.14 22.95 -6.04
C SER A 485 23.28 22.13 -5.42
N LEU A 486 23.35 20.83 -5.69
CA LEU A 486 24.47 19.99 -5.25
C LEU A 486 25.82 20.51 -5.76
N GLU A 487 25.87 21.03 -6.99
CA GLU A 487 27.06 21.66 -7.56
C GLU A 487 27.45 22.94 -6.83
N GLU A 488 26.47 23.76 -6.42
CA GLU A 488 26.72 24.96 -5.62
C GLU A 488 27.19 24.61 -4.20
N LEU A 489 26.64 23.55 -3.60
CA LEU A 489 27.15 23.00 -2.33
C LEU A 489 28.60 22.54 -2.46
N CYS A 490 28.93 21.82 -3.54
CA CYS A 490 30.30 21.42 -3.83
C CYS A 490 31.22 22.64 -3.98
N ALA A 491 30.79 23.66 -4.73
CA ALA A 491 31.54 24.88 -4.94
C ALA A 491 31.83 25.63 -3.64
N LYS A 492 30.86 25.70 -2.73
CA LYS A 492 31.02 26.30 -1.40
C LYS A 492 31.91 25.48 -0.47
N MET A 493 31.83 24.15 -0.55
CA MET A 493 32.66 23.23 0.24
C MET A 493 34.14 23.28 -0.16
N HIS A 494 34.43 23.62 -1.42
CA HIS A 494 35.77 23.61 -2.04
C HIS A 494 36.39 22.20 -2.09
N ASP A 495 36.93 21.71 -0.97
CA ASP A 495 37.52 20.37 -0.87
C ASP A 495 36.78 19.56 0.20
N GLY A 496 36.43 18.32 -0.14
CA GLY A 496 35.68 17.45 0.77
C GLY A 496 35.21 16.18 0.10
N ILE A 497 34.19 15.55 0.68
CA ILE A 497 33.65 14.28 0.21
C ILE A 497 32.14 14.41 0.02
N VAL A 498 31.63 13.96 -1.12
CA VAL A 498 30.20 13.70 -1.27
C VAL A 498 29.96 12.22 -1.05
N VAL A 499 29.10 11.88 -0.09
CA VAL A 499 28.65 10.51 0.17
C VAL A 499 27.33 10.31 -0.58
N THR A 500 27.28 9.33 -1.48
CA THR A 500 26.11 9.05 -2.32
C THR A 500 25.44 7.72 -1.98
N ARG A 501 26.08 6.86 -1.19
CA ARG A 501 25.52 5.56 -0.79
C ARG A 501 25.95 5.21 0.62
N LEU A 502 25.00 4.71 1.42
CA LEU A 502 25.27 4.10 2.72
C LEU A 502 24.93 2.61 2.68
N GLN A 503 25.64 1.83 3.47
CA GLN A 503 25.44 0.40 3.65
C GLN A 503 25.56 0.04 5.13
N GLY A 504 24.90 -1.03 5.53
CA GLY A 504 24.97 -1.54 6.91
C GLY A 504 24.12 -0.78 7.92
N LEU A 505 23.10 -0.02 7.49
CA LEU A 505 22.22 0.73 8.40
C LEU A 505 21.60 -0.14 9.52
N HIS A 506 21.31 -1.41 9.24
CA HIS A 506 20.73 -2.32 10.23
C HIS A 506 21.67 -2.75 11.37
N ALA A 507 23.00 -2.65 11.17
CA ALA A 507 24.00 -3.13 12.14
C ALA A 507 25.01 -2.05 12.56
N GLY A 508 25.18 -1.01 11.74
CA GLY A 508 26.16 0.05 11.93
C GLY A 508 25.58 1.33 12.53
N LEU A 509 24.36 1.31 13.09
CA LEU A 509 23.80 2.45 13.82
C LEU A 509 23.10 2.03 15.10
N ASP A 510 23.09 2.94 16.06
CA ASP A 510 22.39 2.82 17.32
C ASP A 510 21.47 4.04 17.53
N PHE A 511 20.16 3.79 17.48
CA PHE A 511 19.15 4.84 17.55
C PHE A 511 19.21 5.64 18.87
N VAL A 512 19.42 4.95 20.00
CA VAL A 512 19.32 5.53 21.36
C VAL A 512 20.51 6.45 21.68
N SER A 513 21.71 6.10 21.25
CA SER A 513 22.88 6.96 21.40
C SER A 513 22.98 8.00 20.28
N GLY A 514 22.39 7.74 19.11
CA GLY A 514 22.56 8.54 17.90
C GLY A 514 23.80 8.19 17.09
N ASN A 515 24.61 7.21 17.53
CA ASN A 515 25.88 6.89 16.88
C ASN A 515 25.68 6.05 15.62
N PHE A 516 26.53 6.29 14.62
CA PHE A 516 26.60 5.47 13.41
C PHE A 516 28.04 5.30 12.94
N SER A 517 28.29 4.19 12.26
CA SER A 517 29.52 3.84 11.55
C SER A 517 29.13 2.95 10.36
N LEU A 518 29.02 3.57 9.19
CA LEU A 518 28.39 2.97 8.01
C LEU A 518 29.41 2.88 6.88
N GLN A 519 29.45 1.72 6.22
CA GLN A 519 30.18 1.63 4.95
C GLN A 519 29.52 2.54 3.93
N CYS A 520 30.32 3.25 3.16
CA CYS A 520 29.81 4.23 2.20
C CYS A 520 30.67 4.32 0.95
N SER A 521 30.09 4.94 -0.07
CA SER A 521 30.79 5.33 -1.29
C SER A 521 30.27 6.67 -1.82
N GLY A 522 31.02 7.26 -2.74
CA GLY A 522 30.76 8.60 -3.24
C GLY A 522 31.91 9.14 -4.08
N TYR A 523 32.28 10.40 -3.89
CA TYR A 523 33.39 11.03 -4.60
C TYR A 523 34.05 12.17 -3.83
N LEU A 524 35.32 12.41 -4.13
CA LEU A 524 36.05 13.58 -3.68
C LEU A 524 35.58 14.82 -4.44
N VAL A 525 35.48 15.93 -3.74
CA VAL A 525 35.35 17.27 -4.32
C VAL A 525 36.71 17.93 -4.22
N LYS A 526 37.15 18.55 -5.32
CA LYS A 526 38.38 19.33 -5.38
C LYS A 526 38.14 20.63 -6.11
N ASP A 527 38.61 21.74 -5.54
CA ASP A 527 38.42 23.10 -6.11
C ASP A 527 36.95 23.38 -6.46
N GLY A 528 36.04 22.87 -5.63
CA GLY A 528 34.61 23.05 -5.76
C GLY A 528 33.91 22.15 -6.79
N LYS A 529 34.60 21.16 -7.35
CA LYS A 529 34.08 20.30 -8.43
C LYS A 529 34.20 18.81 -8.11
N LYS A 530 33.25 18.03 -8.62
CA LYS A 530 33.31 16.57 -8.61
C LYS A 530 34.62 16.09 -9.25
N ALA A 531 35.40 15.33 -8.48
CA ALA A 531 36.69 14.81 -8.89
C ALA A 531 36.66 13.27 -8.93
N GLN A 532 37.42 12.62 -8.07
CA GLN A 532 37.64 11.17 -8.12
C GLN A 532 36.55 10.39 -7.36
N ALA A 533 36.11 9.26 -7.91
CA ALA A 533 35.24 8.33 -7.19
C ALA A 533 35.93 7.82 -5.91
N ALA A 534 35.17 7.75 -4.83
CA ALA A 534 35.61 7.30 -3.51
C ALA A 534 34.82 6.04 -3.11
N GLU A 535 35.51 4.94 -2.87
CA GLU A 535 34.92 3.64 -2.53
C GLU A 535 35.59 3.05 -1.29
N LEU A 536 35.03 1.97 -0.74
CA LEU A 536 35.60 1.23 0.39
C LEU A 536 35.91 2.12 1.61
N MET A 537 35.09 3.13 1.86
CA MET A 537 35.20 4.01 3.02
C MET A 537 34.09 3.74 4.04
N THR A 538 34.32 4.19 5.27
CA THR A 538 33.33 4.18 6.35
C THR A 538 33.17 5.59 6.89
N VAL A 539 31.93 6.03 7.04
CA VAL A 539 31.58 7.31 7.65
C VAL A 539 31.02 7.07 9.05
N ALA A 540 31.52 7.82 10.04
CA ALA A 540 31.15 7.63 11.44
C ALA A 540 30.91 8.94 12.17
N GLY A 541 29.95 8.94 13.08
CA GLY A 541 29.59 10.10 13.88
C GLY A 541 28.38 9.88 14.77
N ASN A 542 27.85 10.98 15.31
CA ASN A 542 26.59 11.04 16.03
C ASN A 542 25.60 11.89 15.25
N PHE A 543 24.39 11.39 14.99
CA PHE A 543 23.39 12.05 14.16
C PHE A 543 22.97 13.41 14.71
N LEU A 544 22.71 13.53 16.02
CA LEU A 544 22.31 14.80 16.62
C LEU A 544 23.44 15.85 16.53
N ASP A 545 24.68 15.43 16.78
CA ASP A 545 25.83 16.34 16.68
C ASP A 545 26.11 16.74 15.23
N LEU A 546 25.95 15.81 14.29
CA LEU A 546 26.08 16.08 12.86
C LEU A 546 25.04 17.12 12.40
N MET A 547 23.78 16.93 12.77
CA MET A 547 22.67 17.84 12.41
C MET A 547 22.79 19.25 13.03
N LYS A 548 23.55 19.43 14.10
CA LYS A 548 23.92 20.76 14.63
C LYS A 548 24.99 21.47 13.80
N ARG A 549 25.76 20.73 12.99
CA ARG A 549 26.89 21.23 12.19
C ARG A 549 26.56 21.36 10.70
N VAL A 550 25.28 21.51 10.38
CA VAL A 550 24.81 21.78 9.00
C VAL A 550 25.28 23.16 8.57
N LYS A 551 25.93 23.22 7.41
CA LYS A 551 26.43 24.45 6.77
C LYS A 551 25.52 24.95 5.66
N ALA A 552 24.88 24.05 4.91
CA ALA A 552 23.87 24.38 3.91
C ALA A 552 22.98 23.18 3.58
N VAL A 553 21.77 23.46 3.09
CA VAL A 553 20.78 22.47 2.66
C VAL A 553 20.52 22.67 1.16
N GLY A 554 20.54 21.57 0.41
CA GLY A 554 20.33 21.56 -1.03
C GLY A 554 18.86 21.76 -1.43
N ASN A 555 18.65 22.06 -2.70
CA ASN A 555 17.34 22.24 -3.33
C ASN A 555 16.84 21.00 -4.10
N ASP A 556 17.60 19.92 -4.07
CA ASP A 556 17.46 18.74 -4.92
C ASP A 556 16.50 17.68 -4.36
N LEU A 557 15.68 18.03 -3.36
CA LEU A 557 14.66 17.16 -2.79
C LEU A 557 13.78 16.55 -3.88
N LYS A 558 13.58 15.24 -3.82
CA LYS A 558 12.80 14.52 -4.82
C LYS A 558 11.97 13.42 -4.18
N TRP A 559 10.65 13.53 -4.34
CA TRP A 559 9.72 12.46 -4.03
C TRP A 559 9.89 11.38 -5.10
N GLU A 560 10.44 10.25 -4.69
CA GLU A 560 10.45 9.01 -5.48
C GLU A 560 9.50 8.03 -4.82
N TYR A 561 9.89 6.77 -4.62
CA TYR A 561 9.08 5.78 -3.93
C TYR A 561 9.18 5.87 -2.39
N HIS A 562 10.02 6.78 -1.88
CA HIS A 562 10.26 6.98 -0.46
C HIS A 562 9.18 7.85 0.18
N GLN A 563 8.79 7.53 1.41
CA GLN A 563 7.94 8.38 2.26
C GLN A 563 8.77 9.30 3.15
N ILE A 564 9.99 8.90 3.52
CA ILE A 564 10.91 9.76 4.26
C ILE A 564 11.98 10.21 3.29
N ILE A 565 12.20 11.52 3.17
CA ILE A 565 13.18 12.09 2.23
C ILE A 565 13.93 13.28 2.83
N ALA A 566 15.12 13.52 2.29
CA ALA A 566 15.93 14.70 2.60
C ALA A 566 16.67 15.15 1.34
N PRO A 567 16.93 16.45 1.16
CA PRO A 567 17.80 16.93 0.09
C PRO A 567 19.26 16.57 0.40
N SER A 568 20.17 16.92 -0.51
CA SER A 568 21.60 16.91 -0.20
C SER A 568 21.90 17.89 0.94
N ILE A 569 22.75 17.52 1.91
CA ILE A 569 23.09 18.39 3.05
C ILE A 569 24.60 18.45 3.23
N TRP A 570 25.13 19.68 3.31
CA TRP A 570 26.53 19.95 3.61
C TRP A 570 26.73 20.10 5.12
N PHE A 571 27.65 19.30 5.65
CA PHE A 571 28.09 19.31 7.04
C PHE A 571 29.53 19.79 7.17
N GLU A 572 29.82 20.48 8.28
CA GLU A 572 31.15 21.02 8.59
C GLU A 572 32.26 19.99 8.47
N GLU A 573 32.08 18.84 9.13
CA GLU A 573 33.01 17.73 9.06
C GLU A 573 32.38 16.42 9.56
N CYS A 574 32.84 15.30 9.01
CA CYS A 574 32.55 13.95 9.51
C CYS A 574 33.83 13.11 9.50
N ALA A 575 33.90 12.08 10.36
CA ALA A 575 35.01 11.14 10.34
C ALA A 575 34.81 10.16 9.18
N VAL A 576 35.81 10.04 8.31
CA VAL A 576 35.84 9.09 7.21
C VAL A 576 37.12 8.26 7.31
N SER A 577 36.97 6.94 7.38
CA SER A 577 38.09 6.00 7.31
C SER A 577 38.12 5.32 5.96
N GLY A 578 39.29 5.27 5.32
CA GLY A 578 39.53 4.58 4.06
C GLY A 578 40.85 3.83 4.11
N GLU A 579 41.87 4.27 3.37
CA GLU A 579 43.22 3.70 3.48
C GLU A 579 43.79 3.91 4.89
N GLY A 580 44.44 2.86 5.41
CA GLY A 580 45.29 2.94 6.59
C GLY A 580 46.57 3.72 6.28
N GLU A 581 47.14 4.37 7.30
CA GLU A 581 48.43 5.08 7.18
C GLU A 581 49.59 4.18 6.75
#